data_AF-A0A850MBX5-F1
#
_entry.id   AF-A0A850MBX5-F1
#
_cell.length_a   1.000
_cell.length_b   1.000
_cell.length_c   1.000
_cell.angle_alpha   90.00
_cell.angle_beta   90.00
_cell.angle_gamma   90.00
#
_symmetry.space_group_name_H-M   'P 1'
#
loop_
_entity.id
_entity.type
_entity.pdbx_description
1 polymer ?
#
loop_
_entity_poly.entity_id
_entity_poly.type
_entity_poly.pdbx_seq_one_letter_code
_entity_poly.pdbx_strand_id
1 'polypeptide(L)'
;MGSQGIINFNKRIIFIEGREASTDKQVYEKLYPPDKHNVNFVPAGNSTVVRKISDQINHLLTASVGFQQYFSIVDGDIERFDTDTIKGHRLFELPVYHIENLLINETLIYNAIRSFLGAECPYSSPNEVEEILKGLILSDTHLKPYTRALLDAEVAKLAIYAYNLVSLLKEIYNAFHCSNSLQFIELFNHEMKTKILKDRESKLLNCLKKTEEFQNLEEKLKTEITHELLESIFSLNEGIKLFF
;
A
#
# COMPACT_ATOMS: atom_id res chain seq x y z
N MET A 1 -27.86 -15.01 19.14
CA MET A 1 -28.83 -14.18 18.37
C MET A 1 -29.35 -13.10 19.29
N GLY A 2 -29.02 -11.83 19.03
CA GLY A 2 -29.45 -10.70 19.88
C GLY A 2 -28.95 -9.35 19.35
N SER A 3 -29.87 -8.58 18.77
CA SER A 3 -29.90 -7.12 18.61
C SER A 3 -28.70 -6.36 17.98
N GLN A 4 -28.37 -6.63 16.70
CA GLN A 4 -27.79 -5.59 15.83
C GLN A 4 -28.84 -4.95 14.90
N GLY A 5 -30.09 -4.90 15.35
CA GLY A 5 -31.24 -4.44 14.56
C GLY A 5 -31.50 -2.92 14.59
N ILE A 6 -30.67 -2.14 15.28
CA ILE A 6 -30.72 -0.68 15.20
C ILE A 6 -29.51 -0.25 14.39
N ILE A 7 -29.70 -0.16 13.07
CA ILE A 7 -28.78 0.57 12.21
C ILE A 7 -28.84 2.00 12.71
N ASN A 8 -27.81 2.42 13.45
CA ASN A 8 -27.72 3.78 13.95
C ASN A 8 -27.65 4.68 12.71
N PHE A 9 -28.76 5.36 12.41
CA PHE A 9 -28.84 6.30 11.30
C PHE A 9 -27.68 7.30 11.47
N ASN A 10 -26.89 7.48 10.40
CA ASN A 10 -25.68 8.32 10.33
C ASN A 10 -24.32 7.61 10.56
N LYS A 11 -24.24 6.30 10.84
CA LYS A 11 -22.94 5.57 10.91
C LYS A 11 -22.38 5.27 9.53
N ARG A 12 -21.15 5.66 9.18
CA ARG A 12 -20.52 5.29 7.89
C ARG A 12 -20.34 3.78 7.78
N ILE A 13 -20.86 3.15 6.73
CA ILE A 13 -20.73 1.70 6.52
C ILE A 13 -19.55 1.45 5.59
N ILE A 14 -18.60 0.63 6.03
CA ILE A 14 -17.37 0.33 5.30
C ILE A 14 -17.35 -1.18 5.01
N PHE A 15 -17.44 -1.55 3.74
CA PHE A 15 -17.30 -2.94 3.32
C PHE A 15 -15.83 -3.31 3.25
N ILE A 16 -15.48 -4.45 3.82
CA ILE A 16 -14.13 -5.00 3.80
C ILE A 16 -14.15 -6.44 3.31
N GLU A 17 -13.00 -6.93 2.87
CA GLU A 17 -12.84 -8.34 2.52
C GLU A 17 -12.91 -9.24 3.78
N GLY A 18 -13.15 -10.52 3.54
CA GLY A 18 -13.23 -11.55 4.57
C GLY A 18 -14.64 -11.87 5.05
N ARG A 19 -14.71 -12.57 6.19
CA ARG A 19 -15.94 -13.05 6.85
C ARG A 19 -16.11 -12.33 8.18
N GLU A 20 -17.23 -12.53 8.87
CA GLU A 20 -17.50 -11.91 10.20
C GLU A 20 -16.40 -12.11 11.25
N ALA A 21 -15.65 -13.21 11.16
CA ALA A 21 -14.51 -13.49 12.03
C ALA A 21 -13.15 -13.19 11.38
N SER A 22 -13.08 -12.34 10.35
CA SER A 22 -11.81 -12.00 9.69
C SER A 22 -10.90 -11.21 10.62
N THR A 23 -9.60 -11.46 10.49
CA THR A 23 -8.55 -10.68 11.15
C THR A 23 -8.67 -9.20 10.76
N ASP A 24 -8.99 -8.93 9.48
CA ASP A 24 -9.15 -7.59 8.91
C ASP A 24 -10.14 -6.76 9.72
N LYS A 25 -11.32 -7.31 10.04
CA LYS A 25 -12.33 -6.63 10.84
C LYS A 25 -11.77 -6.23 12.21
N GLN A 26 -11.06 -7.15 12.87
CA GLN A 26 -10.47 -6.90 14.18
C GLN A 26 -9.39 -5.82 14.11
N VAL A 27 -8.56 -5.84 13.06
CA VAL A 27 -7.53 -4.82 12.81
C VAL A 27 -8.19 -3.45 12.61
N TYR A 28 -9.18 -3.37 11.73
CA TYR A 28 -9.88 -2.11 11.45
C TYR A 28 -10.66 -1.58 12.65
N GLU A 29 -11.37 -2.43 13.40
CA GLU A 29 -12.10 -2.01 14.61
C GLU A 29 -11.15 -1.58 15.73
N LYS A 30 -9.94 -2.15 15.78
CA LYS A 30 -8.91 -1.72 16.75
C LYS A 30 -8.29 -0.38 16.37
N LEU A 31 -8.05 -0.14 15.08
CA LEU A 31 -7.51 1.13 14.57
C LEU A 31 -8.57 2.24 14.58
N TYR A 32 -9.80 1.91 14.21
CA TYR A 32 -10.95 2.82 14.12
C TYR A 32 -12.16 2.27 14.87
N PRO A 33 -12.19 2.39 16.21
CA PRO A 33 -13.31 1.90 17.02
C PRO A 33 -14.66 2.47 16.57
N PRO A 34 -15.68 1.62 16.31
CA PRO A 34 -17.00 2.06 15.83
C PRO A 34 -17.68 3.14 16.68
N ASP A 35 -17.48 3.08 18.00
CA ASP A 35 -18.08 4.01 18.95
C ASP A 35 -17.43 5.39 18.95
N LYS A 36 -16.17 5.49 18.49
CA LYS A 36 -15.42 6.75 18.43
C LYS A 36 -15.50 7.42 17.06
N HIS A 37 -15.47 6.63 16.00
CA HIS A 37 -15.36 7.14 14.63
C HIS A 37 -16.69 7.12 13.86
N ASN A 38 -17.77 6.64 14.48
CA ASN A 38 -19.08 6.53 13.83
C ASN A 38 -19.00 5.76 12.50
N VAL A 39 -18.19 4.70 12.51
CA VAL A 39 -17.98 3.77 11.39
C VAL A 39 -18.50 2.39 11.77
N ASN A 40 -18.87 1.58 10.78
CA ASN A 40 -19.20 0.18 10.95
C ASN A 40 -18.57 -0.64 9.84
N PHE A 41 -17.75 -1.62 10.20
CA PHE A 41 -17.08 -2.49 9.25
C PHE A 41 -17.94 -3.73 8.97
N VAL A 42 -18.26 -3.95 7.70
CA VAL A 42 -19.11 -5.06 7.24
C VAL A 42 -18.29 -5.96 6.32
N PRO A 43 -17.91 -7.16 6.77
CA PRO A 43 -17.22 -8.11 5.91
C PRO A 43 -18.16 -8.61 4.80
N ALA A 44 -17.72 -8.48 3.56
CA ALA A 44 -18.53 -8.74 2.36
C ALA A 44 -18.01 -9.92 1.51
N GLY A 45 -17.20 -10.79 2.09
CA GLY A 45 -16.67 -11.96 1.39
C GLY A 45 -15.40 -11.63 0.61
N ASN A 46 -15.31 -12.07 -0.65
CA ASN A 46 -14.14 -11.78 -1.47
C ASN A 46 -14.27 -10.39 -2.13
N SER A 47 -13.16 -9.84 -2.60
CA SER A 47 -13.09 -8.54 -3.30
C SER A 47 -14.06 -8.42 -4.49
N THR A 48 -14.38 -9.52 -5.17
CA THR A 48 -15.33 -9.50 -6.29
C THR A 48 -16.74 -9.20 -5.81
N VAL A 49 -17.15 -9.79 -4.68
CA VAL A 49 -18.44 -9.51 -4.05
C VAL A 49 -18.44 -8.10 -3.46
N VAL A 50 -17.38 -7.71 -2.77
CA VAL A 50 -17.20 -6.38 -2.18
C VAL A 50 -17.33 -5.28 -3.25
N ARG A 51 -16.70 -5.44 -4.42
CA ARG A 51 -16.82 -4.49 -5.53
C ARG A 51 -18.24 -4.46 -6.11
N LYS A 52 -18.85 -5.62 -6.37
CA LYS A 52 -20.24 -5.68 -6.85
C LYS A 52 -21.21 -5.00 -5.89
N ILE A 53 -21.03 -5.19 -4.60
CA ILE A 53 -21.81 -4.53 -3.55
C ILE A 53 -21.56 -3.02 -3.59
N SER A 54 -20.30 -2.58 -3.69
CA SER A 54 -19.94 -1.17 -3.82
C SER A 54 -20.59 -0.52 -5.05
N ASP A 55 -20.55 -1.18 -6.21
CA ASP A 55 -21.16 -0.69 -7.45
C ASP A 55 -22.68 -0.62 -7.34
N GLN A 56 -23.32 -1.67 -6.83
CA GLN A 56 -24.77 -1.71 -6.59
C GLN A 56 -25.21 -0.61 -5.61
N ILE A 57 -24.45 -0.41 -4.53
CA ILE A 57 -24.72 0.62 -3.54
C ILE A 57 -24.50 2.00 -4.12
N ASN A 58 -23.45 2.23 -4.91
CA ASN A 58 -23.24 3.49 -5.60
C ASN A 58 -24.39 3.81 -6.55
N HIS A 59 -24.91 2.82 -7.29
CA HIS A 59 -26.11 3.00 -8.10
C HIS A 59 -27.35 3.34 -7.27
N LEU A 60 -27.59 2.64 -6.17
CA LEU A 60 -28.73 2.90 -5.27
C LEU A 60 -28.64 4.27 -4.59
N LEU A 61 -27.44 4.73 -4.22
CA LEU A 61 -27.20 6.03 -3.58
C LEU A 61 -27.22 7.20 -4.55
N THR A 62 -26.81 6.99 -5.79
CA THR A 62 -26.96 8.03 -6.84
C THR A 62 -28.45 8.26 -7.11
N ALA A 63 -29.29 7.23 -6.92
CA ALA A 63 -30.74 7.30 -7.06
C ALA A 63 -31.49 7.72 -5.78
N SER A 64 -30.87 7.69 -4.59
CA SER A 64 -31.52 7.98 -3.31
C SER A 64 -30.87 9.14 -2.57
N VAL A 65 -31.69 10.12 -2.15
CA VAL A 65 -31.29 11.29 -1.35
C VAL A 65 -31.10 10.86 0.12
N GLY A 66 -30.16 9.94 0.36
CA GLY A 66 -29.96 9.29 1.66
C GLY A 66 -28.79 9.87 2.46
N PHE A 67 -29.02 10.10 3.75
CA PHE A 67 -28.03 10.52 4.77
C PHE A 67 -26.94 9.46 5.08
N GLN A 68 -26.99 8.30 4.42
CA GLN A 68 -26.18 7.14 4.77
C GLN A 68 -24.97 7.02 3.82
N GLN A 69 -23.76 7.10 4.38
CA GLN A 69 -22.51 7.00 3.63
C GLN A 69 -22.00 5.56 3.61
N TYR A 70 -21.53 5.13 2.44
CA TYR A 70 -20.99 3.80 2.21
C TYR A 70 -19.63 3.90 1.53
N PHE A 71 -18.72 3.05 1.97
CA PHE A 71 -17.36 2.94 1.46
C PHE A 71 -16.98 1.47 1.35
N SER A 72 -15.94 1.19 0.58
CA SER A 72 -15.43 -0.15 0.38
C SER A 72 -13.91 -0.11 0.41
N ILE A 73 -13.29 -1.04 1.13
CA ILE A 73 -11.84 -1.27 1.12
C ILE A 73 -11.59 -2.66 0.57
N VAL A 74 -10.69 -2.75 -0.40
CA VAL A 74 -10.24 -4.00 -1.02
C VAL A 74 -8.74 -4.12 -0.91
N ASP A 75 -8.27 -5.35 -0.84
CA ASP A 75 -6.85 -5.69 -0.87
C ASP A 75 -6.23 -5.33 -2.22
N GLY A 76 -4.93 -5.03 -2.22
CA GLY A 76 -4.12 -4.78 -3.40
C GLY A 76 -3.85 -6.06 -4.19
N ASP A 77 -4.91 -6.68 -4.72
CA ASP A 77 -4.84 -7.86 -5.58
C ASP A 77 -4.34 -7.46 -6.98
N ILE A 78 -3.13 -7.89 -7.32
CA ILE A 78 -2.43 -7.51 -8.57
C ILE A 78 -3.19 -7.96 -9.85
N GLU A 79 -4.11 -8.93 -9.75
CA GLU A 79 -4.85 -9.47 -10.90
C GLU A 79 -6.01 -8.59 -11.39
N ARG A 80 -6.29 -7.45 -10.74
CA ARG A 80 -7.56 -6.73 -10.92
C ARG A 80 -7.44 -5.36 -11.58
N PHE A 81 -6.42 -5.17 -12.44
CA PHE A 81 -6.30 -4.03 -13.35
C PHE A 81 -7.37 -4.07 -14.47
N ASP A 82 -8.65 -4.15 -14.12
CA ASP A 82 -9.69 -3.65 -15.02
C ASP A 82 -9.64 -2.12 -14.94
N THR A 83 -8.99 -1.53 -15.94
CA THR A 83 -8.82 -0.08 -16.11
C THR A 83 -10.13 0.70 -16.22
N ASP A 84 -11.26 0.00 -16.41
CA ASP A 84 -12.56 0.59 -16.74
C ASP A 84 -13.58 0.58 -15.58
N THR A 85 -13.29 -0.11 -14.47
CA THR A 85 -14.10 0.07 -13.26
C THR A 85 -13.79 1.43 -12.66
N ILE A 86 -14.69 2.38 -12.92
CA ILE A 86 -14.78 3.70 -12.32
C ILE A 86 -14.22 3.63 -10.89
N LYS A 87 -13.01 4.17 -10.69
CA LYS A 87 -12.45 4.41 -9.35
C LYS A 87 -13.33 5.47 -8.69
N GLY A 88 -14.52 5.07 -8.26
CA GLY A 88 -15.44 5.94 -7.55
C GLY A 88 -14.75 6.39 -6.27
N HIS A 89 -15.05 7.62 -5.81
CA HIS A 89 -14.50 8.21 -4.58
C HIS A 89 -14.80 7.42 -3.29
N ARG A 90 -15.37 6.22 -3.39
CA ARG A 90 -15.85 5.38 -2.29
C ARG A 90 -15.27 3.96 -2.28
N LEU A 91 -14.49 3.59 -3.31
CA LEU A 91 -13.74 2.34 -3.33
C LEU A 91 -12.25 2.64 -3.12
N PHE A 92 -11.70 2.09 -2.06
CA PHE A 92 -10.29 2.24 -1.68
C PHE A 92 -9.59 0.90 -1.86
N GLU A 93 -8.49 0.92 -2.58
CA GLU A 93 -7.63 -0.24 -2.77
C GLU A 93 -6.38 -0.04 -1.91
N LEU A 94 -6.02 -1.06 -1.13
CA LEU A 94 -4.81 -1.01 -0.33
C LEU A 94 -3.58 -1.08 -1.23
N PRO A 95 -2.49 -0.38 -0.88
CA PRO A 95 -1.22 -0.49 -1.61
C PRO A 95 -0.50 -1.83 -1.36
N VAL A 96 -1.10 -2.70 -0.53
CA VAL A 96 -0.55 -3.98 -0.09
C VAL A 96 -1.57 -5.09 -0.27
N TYR A 97 -1.06 -6.31 -0.37
CA TYR A 97 -1.88 -7.51 -0.59
C TYR A 97 -2.85 -7.80 0.55
N HIS A 98 -2.47 -7.52 1.80
CA HIS A 98 -3.34 -7.63 2.97
C HIS A 98 -3.00 -6.51 3.95
N ILE A 99 -3.97 -6.08 4.76
CA ILE A 99 -3.78 -4.99 5.72
C ILE A 99 -2.67 -5.27 6.74
N GLU A 100 -2.43 -6.55 7.08
CA GLU A 100 -1.36 -6.99 7.97
C GLU A 100 0.03 -6.62 7.45
N ASN A 101 0.19 -6.51 6.13
CA ASN A 101 1.47 -6.11 5.55
C ASN A 101 1.83 -4.65 5.86
N LEU A 102 0.86 -3.80 6.21
CA LEU A 102 1.15 -2.45 6.73
C LEU A 102 1.70 -2.48 8.16
N LEU A 103 1.53 -3.59 8.88
CA LEU A 103 1.96 -3.76 10.27
C LEU A 103 3.32 -4.46 10.39
N ILE A 104 3.94 -4.83 9.27
CA ILE A 104 5.28 -5.41 9.26
C ILE A 104 6.28 -4.32 9.58
N ASN A 105 6.90 -4.41 10.77
CA ASN A 105 7.96 -3.53 11.22
C ASN A 105 9.11 -4.37 11.78
N GLU A 106 10.26 -4.32 11.11
CA GLU A 106 11.45 -5.11 11.43
C GLU A 106 11.96 -4.86 12.85
N THR A 107 11.84 -3.63 13.34
CA THR A 107 12.23 -3.27 14.71
C THR A 107 11.31 -3.91 15.75
N LEU A 108 9.99 -3.86 15.52
CA LEU A 108 9.02 -4.50 16.41
C LEU A 108 9.16 -6.02 16.41
N ILE A 109 9.36 -6.63 15.25
CA ILE A 109 9.57 -8.08 15.10
C ILE A 109 10.85 -8.49 15.85
N TYR A 110 11.97 -7.79 15.60
CA TYR A 110 13.23 -8.04 16.29
C TYR A 110 13.07 -7.95 17.81
N ASN A 111 12.46 -6.86 18.30
CA ASN A 111 12.28 -6.65 19.73
C ASN A 111 11.37 -7.70 20.37
N ALA A 112 10.28 -8.08 19.69
CA ALA A 112 9.38 -9.13 20.16
C ALA A 112 10.12 -10.47 20.26
N ILE A 113 10.81 -10.89 19.20
CA ILE A 113 11.53 -12.17 19.17
C ILE A 113 12.67 -12.19 20.19
N ARG A 114 13.43 -11.09 20.30
CA ARG A 114 14.46 -10.93 21.32
C ARG A 114 13.89 -10.95 22.73
N SER A 115 12.70 -10.40 22.96
CA SER A 115 12.04 -10.44 24.28
C SER A 115 11.58 -11.86 24.66
N PHE A 116 11.17 -12.67 23.68
CA PHE A 116 10.74 -14.05 23.92
C PHE A 116 11.89 -15.05 24.02
N LEU A 117 12.92 -14.93 23.17
CA LEU A 117 14.03 -15.88 23.05
C LEU A 117 15.32 -15.44 23.77
N GLY A 118 15.41 -14.18 24.17
CA GLY A 118 16.58 -13.64 24.86
C GLY A 118 17.87 -13.80 24.04
N ALA A 119 18.83 -14.54 24.60
CA ALA A 119 20.12 -14.81 23.95
C ALA A 119 20.04 -15.80 22.78
N GLU A 120 18.94 -16.56 22.66
CA GLU A 120 18.71 -17.50 21.55
C GLU A 120 18.04 -16.82 20.34
N CYS A 121 17.89 -15.49 20.36
CA CYS A 121 17.35 -14.74 19.24
C CYS A 121 18.21 -14.98 17.98
N PRO A 122 17.63 -15.49 16.88
CA PRO A 122 18.40 -15.83 15.68
C PRO A 122 18.85 -14.58 14.90
N TYR A 123 18.34 -13.41 15.27
CA TYR A 123 18.65 -12.14 14.63
C TYR A 123 19.56 -11.30 15.51
N SER A 124 20.57 -10.70 14.89
CA SER A 124 21.54 -9.80 15.50
C SER A 124 21.02 -8.36 15.53
N SER A 125 20.22 -7.96 14.55
CA SER A 125 19.68 -6.60 14.41
C SER A 125 18.33 -6.54 13.67
N PRO A 126 17.57 -5.44 13.78
CA PRO A 126 16.37 -5.21 12.95
C PRO A 126 16.65 -5.28 11.44
N ASN A 127 17.78 -4.76 10.98
CA ASN A 127 18.15 -4.80 9.56
C ASN A 127 18.29 -6.24 9.03
N GLU A 128 18.75 -7.18 9.87
CA GLU A 128 18.83 -8.58 9.48
C GLU A 128 17.44 -9.20 9.29
N VAL A 129 16.46 -8.80 10.12
CA VAL A 129 15.05 -9.19 9.94
C VAL A 129 14.52 -8.66 8.61
N GLU A 130 14.80 -7.39 8.28
CA GLU A 130 14.39 -6.79 7.01
C GLU A 130 14.95 -7.57 5.81
N GLU A 131 16.24 -7.88 5.80
CA GLU A 131 16.89 -8.61 4.70
C GLU A 131 16.34 -10.03 4.57
N ILE A 132 16.05 -10.71 5.68
CA ILE A 132 15.41 -12.03 5.66
C ILE A 132 13.98 -11.94 5.12
N LEU A 133 13.19 -10.96 5.55
CA LEU A 133 11.83 -10.75 5.04
C LEU A 133 11.84 -10.47 3.53
N LYS A 134 12.76 -9.63 3.05
CA LYS A 134 12.98 -9.41 1.61
C LYS A 134 13.35 -10.71 0.91
N GLY A 135 14.28 -11.49 1.46
CA GLY A 135 14.68 -12.78 0.91
C GLY A 135 13.51 -13.76 0.81
N LEU A 136 12.64 -13.81 1.82
CA LEU A 136 11.44 -14.65 1.82
C LEU A 136 10.44 -14.21 0.75
N ILE A 137 10.17 -12.92 0.62
CA ILE A 137 9.28 -12.38 -0.43
C ILE A 137 9.82 -12.68 -1.82
N LEU A 138 11.14 -12.61 -1.99
CA LEU A 138 11.83 -12.87 -3.25
C LEU A 138 12.06 -14.38 -3.54
N SER A 139 11.77 -15.25 -2.58
CA SER A 139 11.90 -16.69 -2.77
C SER A 139 10.81 -17.23 -3.69
N ASP A 140 11.18 -18.19 -4.54
CA ASP A 140 10.24 -18.82 -5.50
C ASP A 140 9.06 -19.51 -4.81
N THR A 141 9.17 -19.83 -3.51
CA THR A 141 8.10 -20.41 -2.69
C THR A 141 6.95 -19.44 -2.44
N HIS A 142 7.25 -18.14 -2.31
CA HIS A 142 6.27 -17.11 -1.93
C HIS A 142 5.92 -16.16 -3.06
N LEU A 143 6.72 -16.15 -4.13
CA LEU A 143 6.41 -15.43 -5.36
C LEU A 143 5.35 -16.20 -6.17
N LYS A 144 4.10 -15.69 -6.16
CA LYS A 144 3.07 -16.18 -7.09
C LYS A 144 3.58 -16.02 -8.53
N PRO A 145 3.30 -16.98 -9.44
CA PRO A 145 3.81 -16.97 -10.82
C PRO A 145 3.57 -15.64 -11.56
N TYR A 146 2.46 -14.97 -11.27
CA TYR A 146 2.14 -13.67 -11.85
C TYR A 146 3.00 -12.52 -11.31
N THR A 147 3.18 -12.44 -9.98
CA THR A 147 4.10 -11.48 -9.36
C THR A 147 5.51 -11.66 -9.91
N ARG A 148 5.89 -12.93 -10.18
CA ARG A 148 7.16 -13.24 -10.81
C ARG A 148 7.24 -12.71 -12.23
N ALA A 149 6.21 -12.95 -13.04
CA ALA A 149 6.14 -12.43 -14.40
C ALA A 149 6.21 -10.91 -14.47
N LEU A 150 5.56 -10.19 -13.53
CA LEU A 150 5.64 -8.72 -13.44
C LEU A 150 7.03 -8.23 -13.06
N LEU A 151 7.64 -8.85 -12.05
CA LEU A 151 9.03 -8.59 -11.67
C LEU A 151 9.95 -8.81 -12.87
N ASP A 152 9.86 -9.96 -13.52
CA ASP A 152 10.66 -10.33 -14.68
C ASP A 152 10.45 -9.35 -15.85
N ALA A 153 9.22 -8.86 -16.06
CA ALA A 153 8.92 -7.85 -17.07
C ALA A 153 9.57 -6.49 -16.76
N GLU A 154 9.52 -6.02 -15.52
CA GLU A 154 10.20 -4.79 -15.10
C GLU A 154 11.73 -4.94 -15.17
N VAL A 155 12.26 -6.10 -14.75
CA VAL A 155 13.66 -6.46 -14.93
C VAL A 155 14.06 -6.39 -16.40
N ALA A 156 13.24 -6.95 -17.30
CA ALA A 156 13.49 -6.94 -18.73
C ALA A 156 13.48 -5.51 -19.30
N LYS A 157 12.52 -4.66 -18.90
CA LYS A 157 12.48 -3.23 -19.32
C LYS A 157 13.77 -2.50 -18.92
N LEU A 158 14.22 -2.67 -17.68
CA LEU A 158 15.47 -2.07 -17.20
C LEU A 158 16.69 -2.61 -17.93
N ALA A 159 16.73 -3.91 -18.23
CA ALA A 159 17.80 -4.52 -19.00
C ALA A 159 17.87 -3.98 -20.43
N ILE A 160 16.72 -3.83 -21.10
CA ILE A 160 16.62 -3.24 -22.43
C ILE A 160 17.11 -1.78 -22.41
N TYR A 161 16.67 -1.00 -21.42
CA TYR A 161 17.12 0.37 -21.25
C TYR A 161 18.64 0.47 -21.08
N ALA A 162 19.21 -0.37 -20.21
CA ALA A 162 20.66 -0.43 -20.00
C ALA A 162 21.42 -0.84 -21.28
N TYR A 163 20.90 -1.83 -22.01
CA TYR A 163 21.48 -2.28 -23.27
C TYR A 163 21.52 -1.15 -24.31
N ASN A 164 20.39 -0.45 -24.49
CA ASN A 164 20.29 0.66 -25.45
C ASN A 164 21.28 1.77 -25.10
N LEU A 165 21.45 2.08 -23.82
CA LEU A 165 22.38 3.10 -23.34
C LEU A 165 23.83 2.69 -23.60
N VAL A 166 24.19 1.42 -23.38
CA VAL A 166 25.52 0.88 -23.74
C VAL A 166 25.75 0.90 -25.25
N SER A 167 24.73 0.59 -26.06
CA SER A 167 24.82 0.63 -27.52
C SER A 167 25.08 2.05 -28.03
N LEU A 168 24.32 3.03 -27.52
CA LEU A 168 24.50 4.44 -27.85
C LEU A 168 25.91 4.94 -27.50
N LEU A 169 26.43 4.53 -26.33
CA LEU A 169 27.80 4.88 -25.93
C LEU A 169 28.86 4.27 -26.85
N LYS A 170 28.64 3.06 -27.37
CA LYS A 170 29.54 2.44 -28.35
C LYS A 170 29.51 3.18 -29.70
N GLU A 171 28.35 3.63 -30.15
CA GLU A 171 28.22 4.42 -31.37
C GLU A 171 28.95 5.76 -31.24
N ILE A 172 28.73 6.47 -30.13
CA ILE A 172 29.46 7.69 -29.79
C ILE A 172 30.97 7.39 -29.79
N TYR A 173 31.39 6.34 -29.10
CA TYR A 173 32.79 5.95 -29.03
C TYR A 173 33.43 5.73 -30.41
N ASN A 174 32.78 4.96 -31.29
CA ASN A 174 33.25 4.69 -32.64
C ASN A 174 33.33 5.97 -33.48
N ALA A 175 32.42 6.92 -33.27
CA ALA A 175 32.44 8.21 -33.95
C ALA A 175 33.62 9.11 -33.54
N PHE A 176 34.14 8.94 -32.31
CA PHE A 176 35.19 9.80 -31.76
C PHE A 176 36.63 9.21 -31.78
N HIS A 177 36.81 7.96 -32.25
CA HIS A 177 38.12 7.31 -32.55
C HIS A 177 39.33 7.76 -31.68
N CYS A 178 39.18 7.72 -30.36
CA CYS A 178 40.27 8.05 -29.44
C CYS A 178 40.98 6.77 -28.96
N SER A 179 42.28 6.67 -29.22
CA SER A 179 43.13 5.47 -29.15
C SER A 179 43.48 4.95 -27.73
N ASN A 180 42.89 5.46 -26.65
CA ASN A 180 43.28 5.14 -25.26
C ASN A 180 42.11 4.69 -24.35
N SER A 181 41.12 3.98 -24.88
CA SER A 181 39.74 4.03 -24.38
C SER A 181 39.08 2.68 -24.05
N LEU A 182 39.72 1.56 -24.36
CA LEU A 182 39.20 0.22 -24.00
C LEU A 182 39.11 0.04 -22.46
N GLN A 183 40.11 0.57 -21.73
CA GLN A 183 40.06 0.64 -20.26
C GLN A 183 38.89 1.50 -19.76
N PHE A 184 38.52 2.57 -20.48
CA PHE A 184 37.40 3.44 -20.10
C PHE A 184 36.05 2.74 -20.27
N ILE A 185 35.87 1.96 -21.34
CA ILE A 185 34.64 1.18 -21.58
C ILE A 185 34.48 0.07 -20.53
N GLU A 186 35.56 -0.60 -20.15
CA GLU A 186 35.53 -1.63 -19.10
C GLU A 186 35.26 -1.03 -17.71
N LEU A 187 35.94 0.08 -17.36
CA LEU A 187 35.69 0.80 -16.11
C LEU A 187 34.25 1.32 -16.06
N PHE A 188 33.75 1.89 -17.16
CA PHE A 188 32.39 2.41 -17.27
C PHE A 188 31.33 1.31 -17.25
N ASN A 189 31.56 0.14 -17.86
CA ASN A 189 30.66 -1.00 -17.76
C ASN A 189 30.60 -1.54 -16.32
N HIS A 190 31.73 -1.59 -15.62
CA HIS A 190 31.78 -1.98 -14.22
C HIS A 190 31.07 -0.94 -13.33
N GLU A 191 31.32 0.34 -13.55
CA GLU A 191 30.71 1.45 -12.83
C GLU A 191 29.21 1.56 -13.13
N MET A 192 28.77 1.30 -14.36
CA MET A 192 27.35 1.22 -14.73
C MET A 192 26.68 -0.01 -14.16
N LYS A 193 27.32 -1.19 -14.15
CA LYS A 193 26.75 -2.37 -13.48
C LYS A 193 26.55 -2.10 -11.99
N THR A 194 27.55 -1.53 -11.32
CA THR A 194 27.46 -1.19 -9.90
C THR A 194 26.46 -0.05 -9.66
N LYS A 195 26.37 0.94 -10.55
CA LYS A 195 25.39 2.01 -10.46
C LYS A 195 23.98 1.53 -10.77
N ILE A 196 23.77 0.61 -11.71
CA ILE A 196 22.46 -0.01 -11.99
C ILE A 196 22.04 -0.91 -10.82
N LEU A 197 22.96 -1.65 -10.21
CA LEU A 197 22.69 -2.42 -8.99
C LEU A 197 22.32 -1.49 -7.83
N LYS A 198 23.11 -0.43 -7.58
CA LYS A 198 22.81 0.58 -6.57
C LYS A 198 21.55 1.40 -6.87
N ASP A 199 21.23 1.64 -8.13
CA ASP A 199 20.02 2.36 -8.56
C ASP A 199 18.80 1.43 -8.55
N ARG A 200 18.97 0.12 -8.75
CA ARG A 200 17.96 -0.91 -8.45
C ARG A 200 17.67 -0.96 -6.96
N GLU A 201 18.71 -1.04 -6.14
CA GLU A 201 18.59 -1.01 -4.68
C GLU A 201 17.97 0.32 -4.23
N SER A 202 18.42 1.45 -4.75
CA SER A 202 17.89 2.79 -4.43
C SER A 202 16.47 3.01 -4.96
N LYS A 203 16.09 2.46 -6.11
CA LYS A 203 14.71 2.54 -6.63
C LYS A 203 13.77 1.57 -5.93
N LEU A 204 14.24 0.38 -5.55
CA LEU A 204 13.49 -0.50 -4.64
C LEU A 204 13.32 0.18 -3.28
N LEU A 205 14.38 0.77 -2.74
CA LEU A 205 14.35 1.54 -1.50
C LEU A 205 13.52 2.82 -1.61
N ASN A 206 13.48 3.50 -2.77
CA ASN A 206 12.63 4.68 -3.01
C ASN A 206 11.19 4.29 -3.32
N CYS A 207 10.92 3.12 -3.90
CA CYS A 207 9.57 2.57 -3.96
C CYS A 207 9.08 2.25 -2.55
N LEU A 208 9.95 1.67 -1.70
CA LEU A 208 9.67 1.42 -0.29
C LEU A 208 9.53 2.73 0.53
N LYS A 209 10.38 3.73 0.32
CA LYS A 209 10.29 5.07 0.96
C LYS A 209 9.17 5.94 0.41
N LYS A 210 8.76 5.77 -0.86
CA LYS A 210 7.53 6.42 -1.36
C LYS A 210 6.31 5.88 -0.65
N THR A 211 6.36 4.66 -0.13
CA THR A 211 5.36 4.13 0.82
C THR A 211 5.43 4.87 2.17
N GLU A 212 6.62 5.19 2.69
CA GLU A 212 6.78 6.03 3.90
C GLU A 212 6.38 7.50 3.68
N GLU A 213 6.69 8.09 2.52
CA GLU A 213 6.24 9.44 2.14
C GLU A 213 4.74 9.47 1.92
N PHE A 214 4.12 8.40 1.39
CA PHE A 214 2.67 8.25 1.34
C PHE A 214 2.07 8.12 2.75
N GLN A 215 2.72 7.40 3.67
CA GLN A 215 2.30 7.33 5.08
C GLN A 215 2.40 8.68 5.77
N ASN A 216 3.46 9.45 5.52
CA ASN A 216 3.61 10.82 6.04
C ASN A 216 2.62 11.80 5.39
N LEU A 217 2.32 11.64 4.10
CA LEU A 217 1.29 12.43 3.41
C LEU A 217 -0.12 12.06 3.92
N GLU A 218 -0.35 10.80 4.25
CA GLU A 218 -1.59 10.29 4.86
C GLU A 218 -1.73 10.78 6.31
N GLU A 219 -0.66 10.81 7.11
CA GLU A 219 -0.68 11.44 8.45
C GLU A 219 -0.92 12.95 8.37
N LYS A 220 -0.32 13.63 7.38
CA LYS A 220 -0.54 15.06 7.13
C LYS A 220 -1.97 15.35 6.66
N LEU A 221 -2.52 14.53 5.77
CA LEU A 221 -3.94 14.60 5.36
C LEU A 221 -4.88 14.27 6.52
N LYS A 222 -4.54 13.31 7.39
CA LYS A 222 -5.32 13.02 8.61
C LYS A 222 -5.31 14.19 9.59
N THR A 223 -4.20 14.92 9.71
CA THR A 223 -4.10 16.11 10.57
C THR A 223 -4.81 17.33 9.97
N GLU A 224 -4.73 17.56 8.66
CA GLU A 224 -5.48 18.62 7.98
C GLU A 224 -7.00 18.36 8.00
N ILE A 225 -7.44 17.14 7.69
CA ILE A 225 -8.87 16.76 7.71
C ILE A 225 -9.45 16.83 9.12
N THR A 226 -8.68 16.48 10.16
CA THR A 226 -9.14 16.63 11.56
C THR A 226 -9.22 18.09 11.97
N HIS A 227 -8.33 18.96 11.49
CA HIS A 227 -8.39 20.39 11.77
C HIS A 227 -9.59 21.06 11.08
N GLU A 228 -9.84 20.74 9.81
CA GLU A 228 -10.97 21.29 9.03
C GLU A 228 -12.33 20.80 9.57
N LEU A 229 -12.41 19.53 10.02
CA LEU A 229 -13.59 18.98 10.70
C LEU A 229 -13.80 19.61 12.08
N LEU A 230 -12.72 19.87 12.84
CA LEU A 230 -12.83 20.53 14.14
C LEU A 230 -13.30 21.99 13.97
N GLU A 231 -12.78 22.75 13.01
CA GLU A 231 -13.25 24.11 12.73
C GLU A 231 -14.72 24.14 12.24
N SER A 232 -15.13 23.15 11.45
CA SER A 232 -16.53 22.99 11.03
C SER A 232 -17.45 22.65 12.21
N ILE A 233 -16.98 21.83 13.17
CA ILE A 233 -17.72 21.49 14.39
C ILE A 233 -17.79 22.67 15.36
N PHE A 234 -16.72 23.47 15.47
CA PHE A 234 -16.70 24.67 16.31
C PHE A 234 -17.61 25.77 15.76
N SER A 235 -17.61 26.00 14.45
CA SER A 235 -18.53 26.95 13.79
C SER A 235 -20.00 26.54 13.89
N LEU A 236 -20.30 25.23 13.84
CA LEU A 236 -21.64 24.70 14.10
C LEU A 236 -22.09 24.87 15.56
N ASN A 237 -21.18 24.76 16.53
CA ASN A 237 -21.47 24.96 17.96
C ASN A 237 -21.68 26.43 18.34
N GLU A 238 -21.03 27.38 17.65
CA GLU A 238 -21.31 28.81 17.83
C GLU A 238 -22.67 29.22 17.26
N GLY A 239 -23.11 28.60 16.17
CA GLY A 239 -24.46 28.80 15.62
C GLY A 239 -25.58 28.28 16.53
N ILE A 240 -25.32 27.20 17.29
CA ILE A 240 -26.30 26.61 18.22
C ILE A 240 -26.45 27.43 19.52
N LYS A 241 -25.41 28.18 19.93
CA LYS A 241 -25.48 29.11 21.08
C LYS A 241 -26.30 30.38 20.81
N LEU A 242 -26.73 30.62 19.57
CA LEU A 242 -27.62 31.73 19.21
C LEU A 242 -29.11 31.32 19.16
N PHE A 243 -29.42 30.05 19.44
CA PHE A 243 -30.78 29.50 19.40
C PHE A 243 -31.30 28.93 20.74
N PHE A 244 -30.55 29.14 21.82
CA PHE A 244 -30.98 28.91 23.21
C PHE A 244 -30.68 30.16 24.05
#